data_AF-X1C8I0-F1
#
_entry.id   AF-X1C8I0-F1
#
_cell.length_a   1.000
_cell.length_b   1.000
_cell.length_c   1.000
_cell.angle_alpha   90.00
_cell.angle_beta   90.00
_cell.angle_gamma   90.00
#
_symmetry.space_group_name_H-M   'P 1'
#
loop_
_entity.id
_entity.type
_entity.pdbx_description
1 polymer ?
#
loop_
_entity_poly.entity_id
_entity_poly.type
_entity_poly.pdbx_seq_one_letter_code
_entity_poly.pdbx_strand_id
1 'polypeptide(L)'
;MKNSKLLDETWKSKWKDKELSAEDAIRKIITGNRVFIDSGCSEPQLLISELIKQSEKLIDTEILHFLPIGSEKYYKDKVEDLFRHNALFIGRTLREEVNKGQADYTPIFASEIPALFYLVETYRCSSCTS
;
A
#
# COMPACT_ATOMS: atom_id res chain seq x y z
N MET A 1 22.15 12.44 32.32
CA MET A 1 22.19 13.06 30.98
C MET A 1 23.50 12.66 30.31
N LYS A 2 23.51 11.60 29.49
CA LYS A 2 24.72 11.12 28.79
C LYS A 2 24.55 11.34 27.29
N ASN A 3 25.51 12.09 26.74
CA ASN A 3 26.08 11.99 25.40
C ASN A 3 25.14 12.05 24.19
N SER A 4 24.90 13.28 23.71
CA SER A 4 24.54 13.61 22.33
C SER A 4 25.71 13.38 21.35
N LYS A 5 26.42 12.24 21.48
CA LYS A 5 27.46 11.89 20.52
C LYS A 5 26.78 11.26 19.30
N LEU A 6 26.90 11.99 18.20
CA LEU A 6 26.81 11.54 16.81
C LEU A 6 25.39 11.34 16.25
N LEU A 7 24.66 12.43 16.08
CA LEU A 7 23.79 12.52 14.90
C LEU A 7 24.74 12.64 13.71
N ASP A 8 24.95 11.54 12.99
CA ASP A 8 25.77 11.49 11.78
C ASP A 8 25.17 12.40 10.70
N GLU A 9 25.57 13.68 10.67
CA GLU A 9 25.02 14.71 9.78
C GLU A 9 25.14 14.37 8.28
N THR A 10 25.94 13.35 7.93
CA THR A 10 26.08 12.84 6.56
C THR A 10 24.86 12.06 6.08
N TRP A 11 23.91 11.71 6.95
CA TRP A 11 22.69 10.97 6.57
C TRP A 11 21.91 11.70 5.48
N LYS A 12 21.79 13.04 5.55
CA LYS A 12 21.08 13.82 4.52
C LYS A 12 21.71 13.63 3.15
N SER A 13 23.05 13.70 3.07
CA SER A 13 23.78 13.49 1.81
C SER A 13 23.65 12.04 1.32
N LYS A 14 23.58 11.07 2.24
CA LYS A 14 23.45 9.64 1.92
C LYS A 14 22.08 9.28 1.33
N TRP A 15 21.03 9.99 1.71
CA TRP A 15 19.65 9.68 1.32
C TRP A 15 19.06 10.64 0.28
N LYS A 16 19.81 11.68 -0.13
CA LYS A 16 19.40 12.67 -1.12
C LYS A 16 18.89 12.04 -2.42
N ASP A 17 19.54 10.97 -2.88
CA ASP A 17 19.15 10.29 -4.12
C ASP A 17 17.84 9.48 -4.00
N LYS A 18 17.30 9.32 -2.79
CA LYS A 18 16.01 8.66 -2.54
C LYS A 18 14.85 9.64 -2.39
N GLU A 19 15.12 10.95 -2.38
CA GLU A 19 14.08 11.97 -2.43
C GLU A 19 13.42 11.95 -3.81
N LEU A 20 12.11 11.77 -3.84
CA LEU A 20 11.32 11.63 -5.06
C LEU A 20 10.03 12.44 -4.89
N SER A 21 9.49 12.92 -6.01
CA SER A 21 8.13 13.45 -6.01
C SER A 21 7.13 12.31 -5.78
N ALA A 22 5.94 12.64 -5.25
CA ALA A 22 4.86 11.66 -5.10
C ALA A 22 4.49 11.03 -6.45
N GLU A 23 4.49 11.82 -7.52
CA GLU A 23 4.21 11.34 -8.88
C GLU A 23 5.23 10.29 -9.34
N ASP A 24 6.52 10.57 -9.16
CA ASP A 24 7.60 9.65 -9.53
C ASP A 24 7.61 8.39 -8.68
N ALA A 25 7.22 8.50 -7.41
CA ALA A 25 7.10 7.36 -6.51
C ALA A 25 6.01 6.39 -6.99
N ILE A 26 4.83 6.90 -7.34
CA ILE A 26 3.71 6.07 -7.83
C ILE A 26 4.04 5.45 -9.20
N ARG A 27 4.73 6.17 -10.08
CA ARG A 27 5.18 5.65 -11.39
C ARG A 27 6.11 4.44 -11.30
N LYS A 28 6.75 4.19 -10.15
CA LYS A 28 7.60 3.01 -9.92
C LYS A 28 6.81 1.75 -9.58
N ILE A 29 5.51 1.87 -9.30
CA ILE A 29 4.65 0.70 -9.07
C ILE A 29 4.46 -0.04 -10.39
N ILE A 30 4.76 -1.34 -10.38
CA ILE A 30 4.59 -2.23 -11.53
C ILE A 30 3.17 -2.78 -11.51
N THR A 31 2.49 -2.79 -12.64
CA THR A 31 1.15 -3.38 -12.79
C THR A 31 1.14 -4.87 -12.43
N GLY A 32 0.07 -5.35 -11.80
CA GLY A 32 -0.01 -6.72 -11.28
C GLY A 32 0.64 -6.91 -9.90
N ASN A 33 1.26 -5.86 -9.33
CA ASN A 33 1.82 -5.96 -7.99
C ASN A 33 0.74 -5.88 -6.91
N ARG A 34 1.12 -6.39 -5.73
CA ARG A 34 0.42 -6.15 -4.48
C ARG A 34 1.07 -4.98 -3.75
N VAL A 35 0.29 -3.95 -3.48
CA VAL A 35 0.73 -2.74 -2.77
C VAL A 35 0.09 -2.74 -1.40
N PHE A 36 0.90 -2.79 -0.34
CA PHE A 36 0.42 -2.62 1.02
C PHE A 36 0.49 -1.16 1.43
N ILE A 37 -0.64 -0.60 1.88
CA ILE A 37 -0.74 0.75 2.41
C ILE A 37 -0.79 0.67 3.93
N ASP A 38 0.08 1.44 4.57
CA ASP A 38 0.17 1.46 6.03
C ASP A 38 -1.13 1.99 6.66
N SER A 39 -1.38 1.52 7.88
CA SER A 39 -2.65 1.68 8.58
C SER A 39 -2.73 2.92 9.45
N GLY A 40 -3.95 3.42 9.66
CA GLY A 40 -4.22 4.46 10.63
C GLY A 40 -3.48 5.78 10.38
N CYS A 41 -2.76 6.28 11.39
CA CYS A 41 -2.04 7.56 11.30
C CYS A 41 -0.80 7.51 10.40
N SER A 42 -0.37 6.31 9.99
CA SER A 42 0.76 6.14 9.08
C SER A 42 0.34 6.14 7.60
N GLU A 43 -0.97 6.21 7.33
CA GLU A 43 -1.53 6.21 5.97
C GLU A 43 -1.05 7.44 5.17
N PRO A 44 -0.24 7.27 4.11
CA PRO A 44 0.39 8.38 3.40
C PRO A 44 -0.59 9.06 2.43
N GLN A 45 -1.36 10.02 2.95
CA GLN A 45 -2.42 10.73 2.19
C GLN A 45 -1.92 11.30 0.85
N LEU A 46 -0.75 11.93 0.82
CA LEU A 46 -0.20 12.50 -0.42
C LEU A 46 0.05 11.44 -1.50
N LEU A 47 0.55 10.26 -1.12
CA LEU A 47 0.82 9.17 -2.05
C LEU A 47 -0.48 8.51 -2.52
N ILE A 48 -1.48 8.39 -1.65
CA ILE A 48 -2.78 7.80 -1.98
C ILE A 48 -3.55 8.70 -2.94
N SER A 49 -3.60 10.01 -2.66
CA SER A 49 -4.14 11.00 -3.58
C SER A 49 -3.52 10.88 -4.98
N GLU A 50 -2.21 10.71 -5.05
CA GLU A 50 -1.50 10.57 -6.33
C GLU A 50 -1.72 9.20 -7.00
N LEU A 51 -1.83 8.14 -6.20
CA LEU A 51 -2.18 6.79 -6.64
C LEU A 51 -3.57 6.76 -7.28
N ILE A 52 -4.56 7.41 -6.66
CA ILE A 52 -5.93 7.49 -7.19
C ILE A 52 -5.95 8.26 -8.51
N LYS A 53 -5.18 9.35 -8.65
CA LYS A 53 -5.07 10.10 -9.91
C LYS A 53 -4.45 9.26 -11.03
N GLN A 54 -3.50 8.39 -10.72
CA GLN A 54 -2.78 7.56 -11.69
C GLN A 54 -3.35 6.13 -11.80
N SER A 55 -4.54 5.88 -11.23
CA SER A 55 -5.19 4.56 -11.18
C SER A 55 -5.31 3.87 -12.54
N GLU A 56 -5.53 4.63 -13.62
CA GLU A 56 -5.59 4.10 -15.00
C GLU A 56 -4.31 3.38 -15.45
N LYS A 57 -3.16 3.68 -14.83
CA LYS A 57 -1.87 3.04 -15.13
C LYS A 57 -1.58 1.84 -14.24
N LEU A 58 -2.40 1.60 -13.23
CA LEU A 58 -2.18 0.59 -12.19
C LEU A 58 -3.12 -0.62 -12.37
N ILE A 59 -3.42 -0.96 -13.62
CA ILE A 59 -4.29 -2.07 -13.98
C ILE A 59 -3.80 -3.36 -13.31
N ASP A 60 -4.74 -4.15 -12.78
CA ASP A 60 -4.49 -5.43 -12.10
C ASP A 60 -3.64 -5.30 -10.81
N THR A 61 -3.49 -4.08 -10.28
CA THR A 61 -2.79 -3.87 -9.00
C THR A 61 -3.75 -4.17 -7.85
N GLU A 62 -3.30 -4.97 -6.89
CA GLU A 62 -4.06 -5.26 -5.66
C GLU A 62 -3.55 -4.35 -4.53
N ILE A 63 -4.46 -3.58 -3.93
CA ILE A 63 -4.17 -2.73 -2.79
C ILE A 63 -4.59 -3.46 -1.53
N LEU A 64 -3.63 -3.85 -0.70
CA LEU A 64 -3.89 -4.37 0.63
C LEU A 64 -3.93 -3.23 1.64
N HIS A 65 -4.98 -3.20 2.45
CA HIS A 65 -5.15 -2.16 3.45
C HIS A 65 -5.66 -2.71 4.78
N PHE A 66 -5.10 -2.20 5.87
CA PHE A 66 -5.53 -2.47 7.24
C PHE A 66 -5.97 -1.14 7.88
N LEU A 67 -7.21 -1.08 8.39
CA LEU A 67 -7.74 0.07 9.13
C LEU A 67 -7.54 1.46 8.44
N PRO A 68 -8.17 1.72 7.28
CA PRO A 68 -8.17 3.05 6.67
C PRO A 68 -8.77 4.10 7.60
N ILE A 69 -8.06 5.23 7.78
CA ILE A 69 -8.59 6.42 8.48
C ILE A 69 -8.79 7.58 7.49
N GLY A 70 -8.10 7.57 6.36
CA GLY A 70 -8.20 8.57 5.30
C GLY A 70 -9.62 8.78 4.78
N SER A 71 -9.91 10.01 4.38
CA SER A 71 -11.18 10.41 3.75
C SER A 71 -11.20 10.20 2.24
N GLU A 72 -10.11 9.70 1.68
CA GLU A 72 -9.92 9.58 0.23
C GLU A 72 -10.78 8.45 -0.33
N LYS A 73 -11.60 8.79 -1.31
CA LYS A 73 -12.44 7.83 -2.02
C LYS A 73 -11.63 7.19 -3.14
N TYR A 74 -11.23 5.94 -2.92
CA TYR A 74 -10.58 5.10 -3.93
C TYR A 74 -11.49 4.88 -5.14
N TYR A 75 -12.79 4.77 -4.89
CA TYR A 75 -13.80 4.53 -5.91
C TYR A 75 -14.55 5.83 -6.22
N LYS A 76 -14.42 6.33 -7.46
CA LYS A 76 -15.26 7.40 -8.00
C LYS A 76 -16.38 6.79 -8.84
N ASP A 77 -17.38 7.60 -9.20
CA ASP A 77 -18.55 7.20 -10.00
C ASP A 77 -18.22 6.59 -11.38
N LYS A 78 -16.95 6.67 -11.80
CA LYS A 78 -16.44 6.05 -13.01
C LYS A 78 -15.35 5.05 -12.66
N VAL A 79 -15.52 3.88 -13.26
CA VAL A 79 -14.53 2.85 -13.55
C VAL A 79 -14.40 1.75 -12.50
N GLU A 80 -15.25 0.75 -12.73
CA GLU A 80 -15.05 -0.66 -12.41
C GLU A 80 -13.64 -1.12 -12.84
N ASP A 81 -12.96 -1.83 -11.94
CA ASP A 81 -11.83 -2.75 -12.22
C ASP A 81 -10.42 -2.20 -12.56
N LEU A 82 -10.07 -0.94 -12.29
CA LEU A 82 -8.67 -0.50 -12.49
C LEU A 82 -7.69 -1.05 -11.44
N PHE A 83 -8.09 -1.13 -10.19
CA PHE A 83 -7.31 -1.79 -9.13
C PHE A 83 -8.26 -2.50 -8.18
N ARG A 84 -7.82 -3.64 -7.61
CA ARG A 84 -8.63 -4.37 -6.62
C ARG A 84 -8.19 -3.97 -5.23
N HIS A 85 -9.11 -3.44 -4.43
CA HIS A 85 -8.84 -3.16 -3.03
C HIS A 85 -9.20 -4.39 -2.20
N ASN A 86 -8.21 -4.96 -1.51
CA ASN A 86 -8.39 -6.04 -0.56
C ASN A 86 -8.24 -5.51 0.87
N ALA A 87 -9.34 -5.40 1.58
CA ALA A 87 -9.36 -4.95 2.96
C ALA A 87 -9.11 -6.13 3.91
N LEU A 88 -8.14 -6.00 4.81
CA LEU A 88 -7.94 -6.91 5.95
C LEU A 88 -8.81 -6.50 7.15
N PHE A 89 -9.31 -5.27 7.15
CA PHE A 89 -10.25 -4.73 8.13
C PHE A 89 -11.22 -3.76 7.46
N ILE A 90 -12.53 -4.00 7.58
CA ILE A 90 -13.55 -3.13 6.97
C ILE A 90 -13.88 -1.97 7.92
N GLY A 91 -13.34 -0.80 7.60
CA GLY A 91 -13.76 0.48 8.19
C GLY A 91 -15.09 0.99 7.60
N ARG A 92 -15.52 2.18 8.03
CA ARG A 92 -16.73 2.83 7.47
C ARG A 92 -16.58 3.17 5.98
N THR A 93 -15.34 3.40 5.53
CA THR A 93 -15.02 3.93 4.20
C THR A 93 -15.11 2.90 3.07
N LEU A 94 -15.02 1.60 3.36
CA LEU A 94 -15.00 0.53 2.33
C LEU A 94 -16.20 -0.42 2.41
N ARG A 95 -17.08 -0.25 3.40
CA ARG A 95 -18.16 -1.20 3.65
C ARG A 95 -19.17 -1.24 2.51
N GLU A 96 -19.47 -0.11 1.89
CA GLU A 96 -20.43 -0.05 0.79
C GLU A 96 -19.84 -0.66 -0.48
N GLU A 97 -18.56 -0.44 -0.71
CA GLU A 97 -17.79 -0.88 -1.87
C GLU A 97 -17.61 -2.40 -1.84
N VAL A 98 -17.31 -2.97 -0.66
CA VAL A 98 -17.29 -4.42 -0.45
C VAL A 98 -18.69 -5.02 -0.70
N ASN A 99 -19.75 -4.39 -0.16
CA ASN A 99 -21.12 -4.88 -0.38
C ASN A 99 -21.58 -4.79 -1.84
N LYS A 100 -21.04 -3.84 -2.62
CA LYS A 100 -21.27 -3.70 -4.06
C LYS A 100 -20.41 -4.66 -4.89
N GLY A 101 -19.50 -5.41 -4.28
CA GLY A 101 -18.58 -6.32 -4.97
C GLY A 101 -17.41 -5.62 -5.68
N GLN A 102 -17.16 -4.34 -5.38
CA GLN A 102 -16.07 -3.55 -5.97
C GLN A 102 -14.74 -3.69 -5.20
N ALA A 103 -14.81 -4.15 -3.95
CA ALA A 103 -13.67 -4.41 -3.08
C ALA A 103 -13.80 -5.81 -2.48
N ASP A 104 -12.65 -6.44 -2.23
CA ASP A 104 -12.56 -7.73 -1.56
C ASP A 104 -12.30 -7.54 -0.06
N TYR A 105 -12.79 -8.47 0.75
CA TYR A 105 -12.52 -8.50 2.18
C TYR A 105 -11.95 -9.87 2.57
N THR A 106 -10.76 -9.85 3.16
CA THR A 106 -10.09 -11.05 3.67
C THR A 106 -10.10 -11.02 5.20
N PRO A 107 -10.97 -11.78 5.88
CA PRO A 107 -10.99 -11.84 7.33
C PRO A 107 -9.74 -12.55 7.85
N ILE A 108 -8.95 -11.86 8.67
CA ILE A 108 -7.75 -12.40 9.32
C ILE A 108 -7.58 -11.79 10.71
N PHE A 109 -6.96 -12.53 11.64
CA PHE A 109 -6.60 -11.95 12.93
C PHE A 109 -5.47 -10.93 12.76
N ALA A 110 -5.56 -9.79 13.45
CA ALA A 110 -4.56 -8.73 13.36
C ALA A 110 -3.14 -9.23 13.74
N SER A 111 -3.04 -10.19 14.65
CA SER A 111 -1.78 -10.83 15.04
C SER A 111 -1.16 -11.70 13.94
N GLU A 112 -1.95 -12.14 12.96
CA GLU A 112 -1.49 -13.01 11.87
C GLU A 112 -1.14 -12.24 10.59
N ILE A 113 -1.49 -10.95 10.51
CA ILE A 113 -1.16 -10.09 9.37
C ILE A 113 0.35 -10.10 9.06
N PRO A 114 1.27 -9.99 10.04
CA PRO A 114 2.71 -10.08 9.74
C PRO A 114 3.10 -11.42 9.10
N ALA A 115 2.50 -12.53 9.54
CA ALA A 115 2.77 -13.85 8.99
C ALA A 115 2.40 -13.96 7.51
N LEU A 116 1.35 -13.25 7.07
CA LEU A 116 0.92 -13.22 5.68
C LEU A 116 2.01 -12.68 4.73
N PHE A 117 2.83 -11.72 5.18
CA PHE A 117 3.92 -11.18 4.38
C PHE A 117 5.12 -12.13 4.26
N TYR A 118 5.42 -12.89 5.32
CA TYR A 118 6.53 -13.85 5.32
C TYR A 118 6.23 -15.13 4.52
N LEU A 119 4.95 -15.55 4.48
CA LEU A 119 4.53 -16.74 3.75
C LEU A 119 4.70 -16.59 2.23
N VAL A 120 4.51 -15.38 1.69
CA VAL A 120 4.63 -15.14 0.24
C VAL A 120 6.08 -15.28 -0.25
N GLU A 121 7.08 -14.99 0.59
CA GLU A 121 8.49 -15.23 0.24
C GLU A 121 8.82 -16.72 0.14
N THR A 122 8.17 -17.57 0.95
CA THR A 122 8.45 -19.02 0.97
C THR A 122 7.82 -19.78 -0.19
N TYR A 123 6.72 -19.28 -0.76
CA TYR A 123 6.07 -19.89 -1.93
C TYR A 123 6.59 -19.37 -3.28
N ARG A 124 7.54 -18.42 -3.31
CA ARG A 124 8.23 -18.01 -4.54
C ARG A 124 9.29 -19.04 -4.93
N CYS A 125 8.79 -20.21 -5.34
CA CYS A 125 9.42 -21.21 -6.20
C CYS A 125 10.97 -21.25 -6.16
N SER A 126 11.53 -21.97 -5.19
CA SER A 126 12.94 -22.41 -5.16
C SER A 126 13.30 -23.40 -6.28
N SER A 127 12.43 -23.58 -7.30
CA SER A 127 12.61 -24.53 -8.41
C SER A 127 12.68 -23.88 -9.79
N CYS A 128 12.84 -22.55 -9.92
CA CYS A 128 13.02 -21.89 -11.23
C CYS A 128 14.47 -21.51 -11.58
N THR A 129 15.47 -21.95 -10.81
CA THR A 129 16.87 -21.94 -11.24
C THR A 129 17.30 -23.36 -11.56
N SER A 130 17.00 -23.81 -12.77
CA SER A 130 17.54 -25.01 -13.41
C SER A 130 17.69 -24.71 -14.90
#